data_AF-A0A1H5J6B6-F1
#
_entry.id   AF-A0A1H5J6B6-F1
#
_cell.length_a   1.000
_cell.length_b   1.000
_cell.length_c   1.000
_cell.angle_alpha   90.00
_cell.angle_beta   90.00
_cell.angle_gamma   90.00
#
_symmetry.space_group_name_H-M   'P 1'
#
loop_
_entity.id
_entity.type
_entity.pdbx_description
1 polymer ?
#
loop_
_entity_poly.entity_id
_entity_poly.type
_entity_poly.pdbx_seq_one_letter_code
_entity_poly.pdbx_strand_id
1 'polypeptide(L)'
;MNSRVKTYDIKVRDSIFSPNKKGVNKELIAHYKKNTSRSSKTLYKVYLFIEGKDLPFIKKVKYTLHKTFRNPVKTIERKSDNTNCSLVIWTWGLFNIKVELEDINGEIIHMNHYLNYGSEVKTKGVNWISTT
;
A
#
# COMPACT_ATOMS: atom_id res chain seq x y z
N MET A 1 2.39 33.94 -14.02
CA MET A 1 1.86 33.15 -12.89
C MET A 1 2.96 32.24 -12.38
N ASN A 2 3.57 32.54 -11.24
CA ASN A 2 4.55 31.65 -10.61
C ASN A 2 3.80 30.59 -9.81
N SER A 3 3.65 29.37 -10.33
CA SER A 3 3.22 28.26 -9.49
C SER A 3 4.37 27.91 -8.55
N ARG A 4 4.18 28.18 -7.25
CA ARG A 4 5.05 27.62 -6.23
C ARG A 4 4.82 26.11 -6.25
N VAL A 5 5.85 25.34 -6.60
CA VAL A 5 5.82 23.88 -6.45
C VAL A 5 5.63 23.61 -4.96
N LYS A 6 4.42 23.21 -4.54
CA LYS A 6 4.20 22.70 -3.18
C LYS A 6 4.88 21.35 -3.07
N THR A 7 5.90 21.28 -2.22
CA THR A 7 6.53 20.01 -1.85
C THR A 7 5.76 19.42 -0.69
N TYR A 8 4.97 18.39 -0.92
CA TYR A 8 4.30 17.64 0.16
C TYR A 8 5.29 16.64 0.78
N ASP A 9 5.38 16.61 2.10
CA ASP A 9 6.04 15.52 2.84
C ASP A 9 5.08 14.32 2.90
N ILE A 10 4.97 13.63 1.76
CA ILE A 10 4.23 12.38 1.59
C ILE A 10 5.09 11.35 0.86
N LYS A 11 5.06 10.12 1.35
CA LYS A 11 5.70 8.96 0.75
C LYS A 11 4.68 7.85 0.56
N VAL A 12 4.83 7.11 -0.53
CA VAL A 12 4.12 5.84 -0.73
C VAL A 12 4.96 4.72 -0.13
N ARG A 13 4.30 3.79 0.55
CA ARG A 13 4.91 2.62 1.18
C ARG A 13 4.14 1.35 0.83
N ASP A 14 4.84 0.24 0.95
CA ASP A 14 4.28 -1.09 0.96
C ASP A 14 4.84 -1.91 2.12
N SER A 15 4.02 -2.80 2.68
CA SER A 15 4.48 -3.73 3.72
C SER A 15 3.60 -4.98 3.79
N ILE A 16 4.16 -6.12 4.21
CA ILE A 16 3.38 -7.31 4.61
C ILE A 16 2.74 -7.16 5.99
N PHE A 17 3.13 -6.13 6.75
CA PHE A 17 2.59 -5.80 8.05
C PHE A 17 1.52 -4.71 7.93
N SER A 18 0.42 -4.87 8.66
CA SER A 18 -0.66 -3.89 8.66
C SER A 18 -0.20 -2.57 9.28
N PRO A 19 -0.28 -1.43 8.58
CA PRO A 19 0.10 -0.13 9.15
C PRO A 19 -0.89 0.36 10.23
N ASN A 20 -2.10 -0.21 10.26
CA ASN A 20 -3.18 0.21 11.15
C ASN A 20 -3.37 -0.73 12.36
N LYS A 21 -2.54 -1.79 12.50
CA LYS A 21 -2.65 -2.72 13.63
C LYS A 21 -1.91 -2.16 14.85
N LYS A 22 -2.67 -1.64 15.81
CA LYS A 22 -2.18 -1.22 17.13
C LYS A 22 -2.14 -2.45 18.05
N GLY A 23 -1.05 -3.20 18.05
CA GLY A 23 -0.84 -4.34 18.94
C GLY A 23 0.01 -3.96 20.16
N VAL A 24 -0.42 -4.41 21.35
CA VAL A 24 0.31 -4.27 22.62
C VAL A 24 1.61 -5.10 22.62
N ASN A 25 1.64 -6.17 21.83
CA ASN A 25 2.84 -6.95 21.53
C ASN A 25 3.27 -6.71 20.08
N LYS A 26 4.55 -6.36 19.89
CA LYS A 26 5.19 -6.09 18.58
C LYS A 26 5.40 -7.35 17.73
N GLU A 27 4.46 -8.29 17.76
CA GLU A 27 4.56 -9.51 16.95
C GLU A 27 4.43 -9.18 15.46
N LEU A 28 5.43 -9.61 14.69
CA LEU A 28 5.48 -9.45 13.24
C LEU A 28 4.55 -10.47 12.58
N ILE A 29 3.26 -10.15 12.45
CA ILE A 29 2.28 -11.05 11.82
C ILE A 29 2.10 -10.70 10.34
N ALA A 30 2.31 -11.68 9.47
CA ALA A 30 2.09 -11.57 8.03
C ALA A 30 1.19 -12.69 7.51
N HIS A 31 0.49 -12.43 6.42
CA HIS A 31 -0.43 -13.40 5.82
C HIS A 31 0.03 -13.84 4.45
N TYR A 32 -0.13 -15.13 4.17
CA TYR A 32 0.13 -15.71 2.85
C TYR A 32 -1.01 -16.66 2.45
N LYS A 33 -1.14 -16.94 1.16
CA LYS A 33 -1.97 -18.03 0.65
C LYS A 33 -1.34 -18.69 -0.56
N LYS A 34 -1.54 -19.99 -0.71
CA LYS A 34 -1.06 -20.74 -1.88
C LYS A 34 -2.09 -20.60 -3.00
N ASN A 35 -1.64 -20.16 -4.18
CA ASN A 35 -2.50 -20.18 -5.35
C ASN A 35 -2.66 -21.64 -5.81
N THR A 36 -3.89 -22.17 -5.76
CA THR A 36 -4.23 -23.54 -6.13
C THR A 36 -4.31 -23.76 -7.64
N SER A 37 -4.26 -22.70 -8.46
CA SER A 37 -4.11 -22.81 -9.91
C SER A 37 -2.66 -23.15 -10.32
N ARG A 38 -2.50 -23.66 -11.56
CA ARG A 38 -1.30 -24.27 -12.20
C ARG A 38 0.12 -23.73 -11.87
N SER A 39 0.29 -22.58 -11.21
CA SER A 39 1.60 -21.96 -10.96
C SER A 39 2.16 -22.09 -9.54
N SER A 40 1.46 -22.74 -8.58
CA SER A 40 1.91 -22.97 -7.19
C SER A 40 2.50 -21.76 -6.44
N LYS A 41 2.26 -20.53 -6.93
CA LYS A 41 2.85 -19.32 -6.35
C LYS A 41 2.21 -18.98 -5.02
N THR A 42 3.06 -18.64 -4.04
CA THR A 42 2.64 -18.03 -2.78
C THR A 42 2.29 -16.57 -3.01
N LEU A 43 1.06 -16.20 -2.68
CA LEU A 43 0.61 -14.81 -2.63
C LEU A 43 0.77 -14.28 -1.20
N TYR A 44 1.30 -13.08 -1.07
CA TYR A 44 1.43 -12.35 0.18
C TYR A 44 0.36 -11.28 0.26
N LYS A 45 -0.20 -11.08 1.46
CA LYS A 45 -1.06 -9.93 1.74
C LYS A 45 -0.16 -8.72 1.95
N VAL A 46 -0.25 -7.75 1.05
CA VAL A 46 0.56 -6.53 1.07
C VAL A 46 -0.35 -5.34 1.26
N TYR A 47 0.04 -4.45 2.16
CA TYR A 47 -0.58 -3.18 2.44
C TYR A 47 0.16 -2.10 1.67
N LEU A 48 -0.53 -1.43 0.76
CA LEU A 48 -0.11 -0.18 0.17
C LEU A 48 -0.68 0.96 0.98
N PHE A 49 0.11 1.99 1.29
CA PHE A 49 -0.36 3.12 2.07
C PHE A 49 0.53 4.34 1.85
N ILE A 50 0.04 5.49 2.28
CA ILE A 50 0.83 6.72 2.32
C ILE A 50 1.23 7.06 3.76
N GLU A 51 2.37 7.71 3.93
CA GLU A 51 2.84 8.24 5.21
C GLU A 51 3.47 9.63 5.01
N GLY A 52 3.54 10.42 6.08
CA GLY A 52 4.18 11.74 6.04
C GLY A 52 3.43 12.78 6.86
N LYS A 53 4.03 13.96 7.02
CA LYS A 53 3.48 15.05 7.86
C LYS A 53 2.23 15.68 7.26
N ASP A 54 2.14 15.69 5.93
CA ASP A 54 1.04 16.35 5.20
C ASP A 54 -0.15 15.43 4.92
N LEU A 55 -0.15 14.24 5.52
CA LEU A 55 -1.20 13.23 5.37
C LEU A 55 -2.60 13.71 5.80
N PRO A 56 -2.77 14.61 6.79
CA PRO A 56 -4.07 15.21 7.08
C PRO A 56 -4.66 16.05 5.95
N PHE A 57 -3.84 16.54 5.01
CA PHE A 57 -4.28 17.35 3.86
C PHE A 57 -4.66 16.52 2.64
N ILE A 58 -4.52 15.19 2.70
CA ILE A 58 -4.90 14.29 1.61
C ILE A 58 -6.37 13.90 1.75
N LYS A 59 -7.13 14.08 0.68
CA LYS A 59 -8.55 13.74 0.61
C LYS A 59 -8.77 12.31 0.13
N LYS A 60 -8.07 11.88 -0.92
CA LYS A 60 -8.13 10.51 -1.45
C LYS A 60 -6.87 10.14 -2.23
N VAL A 61 -6.68 8.84 -2.40
CA VAL A 61 -5.56 8.26 -3.15
C VAL A 61 -6.10 7.30 -4.21
N LYS A 62 -5.65 7.44 -5.45
CA LYS A 62 -5.90 6.50 -6.53
C LYS A 62 -4.63 5.71 -6.83
N TYR A 63 -4.69 4.41 -6.58
CA TYR A 63 -3.66 3.44 -6.92
C TYR A 63 -3.98 2.78 -8.26
N THR A 64 -3.02 2.78 -9.17
CA THR A 64 -3.10 2.05 -10.43
C THR A 64 -2.06 0.92 -10.40
N LEU A 65 -2.56 -0.30 -10.19
CA LEU A 65 -1.81 -1.54 -10.10
C LEU A 65 -1.44 -2.08 -11.50
N HIS A 66 -0.65 -3.15 -11.53
CA HIS A 66 -0.32 -3.86 -12.77
C HIS A 66 -1.59 -4.39 -13.47
N LYS A 67 -1.58 -4.43 -14.81
CA LYS A 67 -2.73 -4.82 -15.65
C LYS A 67 -3.27 -6.24 -15.42
N THR A 68 -2.50 -7.09 -14.76
CA THR A 68 -2.92 -8.46 -14.42
C THR A 68 -3.88 -8.52 -13.24
N PHE A 69 -4.02 -7.42 -12.47
CA PHE A 69 -5.00 -7.34 -11.39
C PHE A 69 -6.39 -7.11 -11.98
N ARG A 70 -7.40 -7.82 -11.46
CA ARG A 70 -8.80 -7.51 -11.75
C ARG A 70 -9.13 -6.14 -11.16
N ASN A 71 -9.64 -5.23 -11.98
CA ASN A 71 -9.92 -3.84 -11.62
C ASN A 71 -8.66 -3.15 -11.06
N PRO A 72 -7.64 -2.90 -11.90
CA PRO A 72 -6.30 -2.48 -11.47
C PRO A 72 -6.28 -1.06 -10.90
N VAL A 73 -7.32 -0.26 -11.14
CA VAL A 73 -7.45 1.08 -10.56
C VAL A 73 -8.33 1.00 -9.30
N LYS A 74 -7.80 1.49 -8.18
CA LYS A 74 -8.48 1.55 -6.88
C LYS A 74 -8.37 2.94 -6.32
N THR A 75 -9.50 3.54 -5.94
CA THR A 75 -9.56 4.84 -5.27
C THR A 75 -9.96 4.63 -3.81
N ILE A 76 -9.16 5.19 -2.90
CA ILE A 76 -9.35 5.11 -1.45
C ILE A 76 -9.53 6.53 -0.91
N GLU A 77 -10.71 6.81 -0.37
CA GLU A 77 -10.95 8.06 0.36
C GLU A 77 -10.35 7.97 1.76
N ARG A 78 -9.81 9.10 2.23
CA ARG A 78 -9.29 9.20 3.59
C ARG A 78 -10.44 9.17 4.59
N LYS A 79 -10.35 8.28 5.57
CA LYS A 79 -11.35 8.13 6.64
C LYS A 79 -10.66 8.06 8.00
N SER A 80 -11.42 8.26 9.07
CA SER A 80 -10.87 8.21 10.45
C SER A 80 -10.33 6.83 10.82
N ASP A 81 -10.90 5.76 10.25
CA ASP A 81 -10.49 4.37 10.42
C ASP A 81 -9.42 3.90 9.41
N ASN A 82 -9.13 4.73 8.39
CA ASN A 82 -8.12 4.48 7.36
C ASN A 82 -7.41 5.79 6.97
N THR A 83 -6.72 6.40 7.93
CA THR A 83 -6.13 7.74 7.76
C THR A 83 -5.00 7.77 6.74
N ASN A 84 -4.32 6.64 6.52
CA ASN A 84 -3.23 6.45 5.57
C ASN A 84 -3.68 5.95 4.20
N CYS A 85 -4.99 5.97 3.92
CA CYS A 85 -5.57 5.54 2.65
C CYS A 85 -5.03 4.15 2.22
N SER A 86 -4.94 3.24 3.17
CA SER A 86 -4.34 1.92 2.93
C SER A 86 -5.22 1.09 2.00
N LEU A 87 -4.58 0.42 1.05
CA LEU A 87 -5.14 -0.57 0.14
C LEU A 87 -4.47 -1.92 0.40
N VAL A 88 -5.26 -2.97 0.55
CA VAL A 88 -4.75 -4.34 0.64
C VAL A 88 -4.74 -4.98 -0.74
N ILE A 89 -3.62 -5.59 -1.12
CA ILE A 89 -3.49 -6.42 -2.31
C ILE A 89 -2.93 -7.80 -1.96
N TRP A 90 -3.20 -8.79 -2.81
CA TRP A 90 -2.56 -10.10 -2.77
C TRP A 90 -1.64 -10.24 -3.97
N THR A 91 -0.33 -10.40 -3.74
CA THR A 91 0.66 -10.46 -4.82
C THR A 91 1.81 -11.41 -4.50
N TRP A 92 2.40 -11.97 -5.55
CA TRP A 92 3.65 -12.75 -5.49
C TRP A 92 4.83 -11.98 -6.07
N GLY A 93 4.57 -10.91 -6.83
CA GLY A 93 5.57 -10.17 -7.60
C GLY A 93 5.71 -8.72 -7.15
N LEU A 94 6.87 -8.15 -7.47
CA LEU A 94 7.20 -6.75 -7.31
C LEU A 94 6.97 -6.02 -8.64
N PHE A 95 6.35 -4.85 -8.59
CA PHE A 95 6.04 -4.06 -9.78
C PHE A 95 5.87 -2.59 -9.40
N ASN A 96 5.87 -1.72 -10.41
CA ASN A 96 5.68 -0.29 -10.23
C ASN A 96 4.18 0.04 -10.16
N ILE A 97 3.81 0.93 -9.23
CA ILE A 97 2.46 1.39 -8.98
C ILE A 97 2.42 2.88 -9.24
N LYS A 98 1.46 3.32 -10.06
CA LYS A 98 1.18 4.75 -10.23
C LYS A 98 0.21 5.18 -9.14
N VAL A 99 0.51 6.29 -8.49
CA VAL A 99 -0.28 6.83 -7.39
C VAL A 99 -0.65 8.27 -7.71
N GLU A 100 -1.93 8.59 -7.59
CA GLU A 100 -2.46 9.94 -7.69
C GLU A 100 -3.04 10.32 -6.32
N LEU A 101 -2.51 11.37 -5.70
CA LEU A 101 -3.02 11.93 -4.46
C LEU A 101 -3.88 13.14 -4.81
N GLU A 102 -5.13 13.19 -4.35
CA GLU A 102 -5.94 14.41 -4.37
C GLU A 102 -5.91 15.01 -2.98
N ASP A 103 -5.47 16.26 -2.88
CA ASP A 103 -5.49 17.02 -1.63
C ASP A 103 -6.89 17.59 -1.33
N ILE A 104 -7.07 18.18 -0.15
CA ILE A 104 -8.35 18.80 0.26
C ILE A 104 -8.78 19.98 -0.62
N ASN A 105 -7.85 20.59 -1.37
CA ASN A 105 -8.11 21.69 -2.31
C ASN A 105 -8.42 21.18 -3.73
N GLY A 106 -8.32 19.87 -3.97
CA GLY A 106 -8.51 19.26 -5.29
C GLY A 106 -7.24 19.24 -6.16
N GLU A 107 -6.08 19.62 -5.63
CA GLU A 107 -4.80 19.50 -6.34
C GLU A 107 -4.40 18.03 -6.47
N ILE A 108 -3.92 17.64 -7.66
CA ILE A 108 -3.48 16.26 -7.95
C ILE A 108 -1.95 16.17 -7.95
N ILE A 109 -1.42 15.24 -7.16
CA ILE A 109 0.00 14.93 -7.06
C ILE A 109 0.22 13.54 -7.64
N HIS A 110 1.14 13.41 -8.59
CA HIS A 110 1.49 12.13 -9.20
C HIS A 110 2.78 11.57 -8.59
N MET A 111 2.74 10.30 -8.20
CA MET A 111 3.88 9.56 -7.66
C MET A 111 3.99 8.18 -8.31
N ASN A 112 5.18 7.61 -8.27
CA ASN A 112 5.43 6.22 -8.63
C ASN A 112 6.05 5.49 -7.45
N HIS A 113 5.69 4.23 -7.27
CA HIS A 113 6.17 3.39 -6.19
C HIS A 113 6.46 1.98 -6.69
N TYR A 114 7.74 1.58 -6.65
CA TYR A 114 8.11 0.20 -6.91
C TYR A 114 8.03 -0.60 -5.62
N LEU A 115 7.20 -1.66 -5.62
CA LEU A 115 7.01 -2.53 -4.45
C LEU A 115 8.35 -3.07 -3.94
N ASN A 116 8.55 -3.02 -2.63
CA ASN A 116 9.78 -3.46 -1.97
C ASN A 116 9.58 -4.38 -0.75
N TYR A 117 8.35 -4.80 -0.45
CA TYR A 117 8.00 -5.74 0.63
C TYR A 117 8.77 -7.08 0.57
N GLY A 118 9.39 -7.41 -0.56
CA GLY A 118 10.17 -8.63 -0.74
C GLY A 118 11.32 -8.79 0.26
N SER A 119 11.86 -7.70 0.83
CA SER A 119 12.82 -7.79 1.93
C SER A 119 12.18 -8.26 3.24
N GLU A 120 10.95 -7.83 3.51
CA GLU A 120 10.22 -8.20 4.74
C GLU A 120 9.81 -9.67 4.76
N VAL A 121 9.54 -10.25 3.59
CA VAL A 121 9.26 -11.69 3.45
C VAL A 121 10.43 -12.56 3.94
N LYS A 122 11.66 -12.02 3.87
CA LYS A 122 12.89 -12.71 4.30
C LYS A 122 13.24 -12.46 5.77
N THR A 123 12.48 -11.62 6.47
CA THR A 123 12.74 -11.28 7.87
C THR A 123 12.49 -12.47 8.79
N LYS A 124 13.42 -12.71 9.73
CA LYS A 124 13.25 -13.74 10.78
C LYS A 124 12.24 -13.27 11.83
N GLY A 125 11.56 -14.21 12.48
CA GLY A 125 10.60 -13.91 13.55
C GLY A 125 9.22 -13.41 13.06
N VAL A 126 8.95 -13.52 11.75
CA VAL A 126 7.61 -13.28 11.21
C VAL A 126 6.72 -14.49 11.50
N ASN A 127 5.61 -14.24 12.18
CA ASN A 127 4.53 -15.20 12.38
C ASN A 127 3.64 -15.24 11.13
N TRP A 128 3.75 -16.32 10.36
CA TRP A 128 3.05 -16.49 9.08
C TRP A 128 1.70 -17.18 9.26
N ILE A 129 0.62 -16.47 8.93
CA ILE A 129 -0.74 -16.99 8.94
C ILE A 129 -1.16 -17.37 7.52
N SER A 130 -1.42 -18.65 7.29
CA SER A 130 -2.03 -19.12 6.04
C SER A 130 -3.50 -18.66 6.00
N THR A 131 -3.88 -18.01 4.91
CA THR A 131 -5.27 -17.66 4.61
C THR A 131 -5.78 -18.60 3.52
N THR A 132 -7.00 -19.11 3.68
CA THR A 132 -7.66 -19.96 2.69
C THR A 132 -8.09 -19.18 1.45
#